data_AF-A0A445MGU1-F1
#
_entry.id   AF-A0A445MGU1-F1
#
_cell.length_a   1.000
_cell.length_b   1.000
_cell.length_c   1.000
_cell.angle_alpha   90.00
_cell.angle_beta   90.00
_cell.angle_gamma   90.00
#
_symmetry.space_group_name_H-M   'P 1'
#
loop_
_entity.id
_entity.type
_entity.pdbx_description
1 polymer ?
#
loop_
_entity_poly.entity_id
_entity_poly.type
_entity_poly.pdbx_seq_one_letter_code
_entity_poly.pdbx_strand_id
1 'polypeptide(L)'
;MLLPQVTYVLLSLSRTYGVRVLVWAKESISLIPHTVLTEAESSIFLKALSDAASGSESSALTETLEELSDVCRRSRAVQDVVQGALRPLDLKFTAVS
;
A
#
# COMPACT_ATOMS: atom_id res chain seq x y z
N MET A 1 -7.54 11.37 2.59
CA MET A 1 -8.54 10.38 2.17
C MET A 1 -9.00 9.67 3.43
N LEU A 2 -10.29 9.63 3.70
CA LEU A 2 -10.83 9.00 4.89
C LEU A 2 -10.52 7.48 4.77
N LEU A 3 -9.80 6.92 5.75
CA LEU A 3 -9.35 5.53 5.78
C LEU A 3 -10.47 4.50 5.50
N PRO A 4 -11.74 4.70 5.96
CA PRO A 4 -12.84 3.78 5.69
C PRO A 4 -13.11 3.54 4.19
N GLN A 5 -12.91 4.56 3.35
CA GLN A 5 -13.10 4.47 1.91
C GLN A 5 -12.01 3.60 1.28
N VAL A 6 -10.77 3.71 1.77
CA VAL A 6 -9.66 2.86 1.33
C VAL A 6 -9.95 1.41 1.66
N THR A 7 -10.36 1.13 2.91
CA THR A 7 -10.75 -0.22 3.35
C THR A 7 -11.88 -0.76 2.48
N TYR A 8 -12.93 0.04 2.26
CA TYR A 8 -14.07 -0.38 1.43
C TYR A 8 -13.65 -0.73 -0.01
N VAL A 9 -12.80 0.10 -0.63
CA VAL A 9 -12.27 -0.17 -1.98
C VAL A 9 -11.44 -1.45 -1.97
N LEU A 10 -10.56 -1.63 -0.99
CA LEU A 10 -9.70 -2.80 -0.90
C LEU A 10 -10.51 -4.09 -0.71
N LEU A 11 -11.55 -4.06 0.13
CA LEU A 11 -12.50 -5.17 0.28
C LEU A 11 -13.28 -5.47 -1.01
N SER A 12 -13.72 -4.42 -1.71
CA SER A 12 -14.45 -4.56 -2.97
C SER A 12 -13.58 -5.17 -4.06
N LEU A 13 -12.31 -4.74 -4.14
CA LEU A 13 -11.31 -5.36 -5.01
C LEU A 13 -11.10 -6.82 -4.62
N SER A 14 -10.92 -7.13 -3.33
CA SER A 14 -10.71 -8.51 -2.86
C SER A 14 -11.87 -9.43 -3.22
N ARG A 15 -13.12 -8.95 -3.12
CA ARG A 15 -14.31 -9.71 -3.54
C ARG A 15 -14.37 -9.93 -5.05
N THR A 16 -13.92 -8.95 -5.84
CA THR A 16 -14.02 -8.98 -7.30
C THR A 16 -12.89 -9.80 -7.93
N TYR A 17 -11.67 -9.67 -7.42
CA TYR A 17 -10.45 -10.21 -8.03
C TYR A 17 -9.76 -11.30 -7.20
N GLY A 18 -10.26 -11.59 -5.99
CA GLY A 18 -9.81 -12.68 -5.14
C GLY A 18 -8.31 -12.62 -4.85
N VAL A 19 -7.62 -13.74 -5.08
CA VAL A 19 -6.18 -13.92 -4.81
C VAL A 19 -5.29 -12.90 -5.53
N ARG A 20 -5.73 -12.31 -6.66
CA ARG A 20 -4.94 -11.29 -7.35
C ARG A 20 -4.68 -10.06 -6.49
N VAL A 21 -5.63 -9.70 -5.62
CA VAL A 21 -5.47 -8.54 -4.72
C VAL A 21 -4.38 -8.79 -3.70
N LEU A 22 -4.21 -10.03 -3.22
CA LEU A 22 -3.10 -10.37 -2.33
C LEU A 22 -1.75 -10.28 -3.03
N VAL A 23 -1.68 -10.66 -4.30
CA VAL A 23 -0.46 -10.51 -5.11
C VAL A 23 -0.12 -9.02 -5.27
N TRP A 24 -1.08 -8.21 -5.70
CA TRP A 24 -0.88 -6.76 -5.85
C TRP A 24 -0.56 -6.07 -4.53
N ALA A 25 -1.20 -6.48 -3.43
CA ALA A 25 -0.90 -5.97 -2.11
C ALA A 25 0.54 -6.30 -1.70
N LYS A 26 0.98 -7.53 -1.92
CA LYS A 26 2.36 -7.96 -1.64
C LYS A 26 3.39 -7.18 -2.46
N GLU A 27 3.12 -7.00 -3.75
CA GLU A 27 3.97 -6.18 -4.64
C GLU A 27 3.99 -4.72 -4.18
N SER A 28 2.84 -4.16 -3.81
CA SER A 28 2.72 -2.77 -3.36
C SER A 28 3.45 -2.51 -2.05
N ILE A 29 3.28 -3.37 -1.04
CA ILE A 29 3.98 -3.20 0.25
C ILE A 29 5.49 -3.44 0.12
N SER A 30 5.94 -4.21 -0.88
CA SER A 30 7.38 -4.39 -1.14
C SER A 30 8.10 -3.11 -1.61
N LEU A 31 7.34 -2.10 -2.04
CA LEU A 31 7.86 -0.77 -2.37
C LEU A 31 8.15 0.07 -1.12
N ILE A 32 7.63 -0.33 0.05
CA ILE A 32 7.86 0.37 1.31
C ILE A 32 9.23 -0.09 1.85
N PRO A 33 10.12 0.85 2.21
CA PRO A 33 11.43 0.48 2.76
C PRO A 33 11.30 -0.40 4.01
N HIS A 34 12.14 -1.44 4.12
CA HIS A 34 12.15 -2.37 5.27
C HIS A 34 12.49 -1.69 6.61
N THR A 35 13.09 -0.50 6.58
CA THR A 35 13.33 0.35 7.75
C THR A 35 12.06 1.03 8.27
N VAL A 36 10.98 1.01 7.48
CA VAL A 36 9.69 1.64 7.74
C VAL A 36 8.65 0.56 8.01
N LEU A 37 8.62 -0.51 7.22
CA LEU A 37 7.70 -1.62 7.41
C LEU A 37 8.48 -2.92 7.45
N THR A 38 8.42 -3.61 8.58
CA THR A 38 9.08 -4.90 8.76
C THR A 38 8.34 -6.02 8.01
N GLU A 39 9.01 -7.15 7.81
CA GLU A 39 8.41 -8.35 7.22
C GLU A 39 7.26 -8.90 8.09
N ALA A 40 7.38 -8.78 9.42
CA ALA A 40 6.34 -9.18 10.36
C ALA A 40 5.08 -8.32 10.20
N GLU A 41 5.22 -6.99 10.19
CA GLU A 41 4.10 -6.06 9.98
C GLU A 41 3.46 -6.25 8.60
N SER A 42 4.30 -6.45 7.56
CA SER A 42 3.84 -6.78 6.21
C SER A 42 2.99 -8.05 6.20
N SER A 43 3.43 -9.09 6.91
CA SER A 43 2.73 -10.37 7.01
C SER A 43 1.40 -10.25 7.75
N ILE A 44 1.36 -9.44 8.82
CA ILE A 44 0.14 -9.15 9.59
C ILE A 44 -0.90 -8.47 8.69
N PHE A 45 -0.50 -7.43 7.94
CA PHE A 45 -1.39 -6.75 7.01
C PHE A 45 -1.93 -7.70 5.92
N LEU A 46 -1.04 -8.49 5.29
CA LEU A 46 -1.44 -9.43 4.24
C LEU A 46 -2.38 -10.53 4.78
N LYS A 47 -2.18 -10.98 6.02
CA LYS A 47 -3.07 -11.93 6.68
C LYS A 47 -4.44 -11.31 6.92
N ALA A 48 -4.50 -10.09 7.46
CA ALA A 48 -5.75 -9.38 7.69
C ALA A 48 -6.53 -9.15 6.39
N LEU A 49 -5.83 -8.80 5.31
CA LEU A 49 -6.42 -8.67 3.98
C LEU A 49 -6.96 -10.00 3.46
N SER A 50 -6.20 -11.08 3.60
CA SER A 50 -6.63 -12.42 3.19
C SER A 50 -7.87 -12.88 3.96
N ASP A 51 -7.91 -12.64 5.26
CA ASP A 51 -9.02 -13.02 6.12
C ASP A 51 -10.27 -12.23 5.76
N ALA A 52 -10.14 -10.91 5.60
CA ALA A 52 -11.25 -10.06 5.18
C ALA A 52 -11.75 -10.40 3.76
N ALA A 53 -10.85 -10.81 2.85
CA ALA A 53 -11.21 -11.32 1.52
C ALA A 53 -12.02 -12.62 1.59
N SER A 54 -11.77 -13.45 2.60
CA SER A 54 -12.52 -14.70 2.86
C SER A 54 -13.86 -14.51 3.56
N GLY A 55 -14.23 -13.25 3.88
CA GLY A 55 -15.51 -12.91 4.51
C GLY A 55 -15.44 -12.70 6.02
N SER A 56 -14.26 -12.75 6.64
CA SER A 56 -14.05 -12.36 8.04
C SER A 56 -14.29 -10.86 8.26
N GLU A 57 -14.41 -10.45 9.52
CA GLU A 57 -14.57 -9.04 9.86
C GLU A 57 -13.41 -8.18 9.34
N SER A 58 -13.74 -6.98 8.85
CA SER A 58 -12.77 -6.04 8.28
C SER A 58 -12.14 -5.09 9.29
N SER A 59 -12.42 -5.27 10.59
CA SER A 59 -11.86 -4.47 11.69
C SER A 59 -10.33 -4.56 11.71
N ALA A 60 -9.80 -5.79 11.73
CA ALA A 60 -8.35 -6.05 11.68
C ALA A 60 -7.68 -5.47 10.42
N LEU A 61 -8.35 -5.52 9.26
CA LEU A 61 -7.84 -4.89 8.04
C LEU A 61 -7.78 -3.36 8.18
N THR A 62 -8.78 -2.76 8.81
CA THR A 62 -8.83 -1.31 9.02
C THR A 62 -7.73 -0.86 9.98
N GLU A 63 -7.56 -1.56 11.10
CA GLU A 63 -6.52 -1.29 12.10
C GLU A 63 -5.11 -1.38 11.47
N THR A 64 -4.82 -2.49 10.79
CA THR A 64 -3.50 -2.67 10.14
C THR A 64 -3.26 -1.66 9.02
N LEU A 65 -4.30 -1.21 8.31
CA LEU A 65 -4.19 -0.16 7.31
C LEU A 65 -3.95 1.22 7.93
N GLU A 66 -4.54 1.51 9.10
CA GLU A 66 -4.31 2.73 9.87
C GLU A 66 -2.85 2.83 10.32
N GLU A 67 -2.36 1.75 10.94
CA GLU A 67 -0.97 1.64 11.39
C GLU A 67 0.01 1.81 10.23
N LEU A 68 -0.23 1.09 9.12
CA LEU A 68 0.58 1.19 7.91
C LEU A 68 0.60 2.62 7.36
N SER A 69 -0.57 3.27 7.30
CA SER A 69 -0.72 4.65 6.86
C SER A 69 0.08 5.61 7.74
N ASP A 70 0.01 5.45 9.07
CA ASP A 70 0.71 6.31 10.02
C ASP A 70 2.22 6.13 10.01
N VAL A 71 2.70 4.91 9.87
CA VAL A 71 4.14 4.62 9.76
C VAL A 71 4.70 5.17 8.44
N CYS A 72 3.98 4.97 7.33
CA CYS A 72 4.37 5.52 6.03
C CYS A 72 4.36 7.06 6.04
N ARG A 73 3.33 7.69 6.61
CA ARG A 73 3.17 9.15 6.65
C ARG A 73 4.28 9.84 7.45
N ARG A 74 4.78 9.20 8.51
CA ARG A 74 5.85 9.75 9.36
C ARG A 74 7.26 9.52 8.80
N SER A 75 7.42 8.61 7.84
CA SER A 75 8.72 8.29 7.27
C SER A 75 9.14 9.29 6.20
N ARG A 76 10.25 10.00 6.46
CA ARG A 76 10.88 10.86 5.44
C ARG A 76 11.31 10.08 4.20
N ALA A 77 11.79 8.85 4.36
CA ALA A 77 12.18 8.01 3.23
C ALA A 77 10.99 7.71 2.31
N VAL A 78 9.82 7.39 2.88
CA VAL A 78 8.60 7.18 2.09
C VAL A 78 8.16 8.47 1.42
N GLN A 79 8.19 9.59 2.14
CA GLN A 79 7.86 10.90 1.56
C GLN A 79 8.78 11.24 0.39
N ASP A 80 10.09 11.04 0.52
CA ASP A 80 11.06 11.33 -0.53
C ASP A 80 10.86 10.44 -1.77
N VAL A 81 10.54 9.16 -1.59
CA VAL A 81 10.20 8.23 -2.70
C VAL A 81 8.92 8.69 -3.40
N VAL A 82 7.85 8.99 -2.65
CA VAL A 82 6.58 9.46 -3.22
C VAL A 82 6.78 10.79 -3.96
N GLN A 83 7.48 11.74 -3.35
CA GLN A 83 7.78 13.03 -4.00
C GLN A 83 8.65 12.84 -5.24
N GLY A 84 9.62 11.94 -5.21
CA GLY A 84 10.44 11.58 -6.37
C GLY A 84 9.59 11.03 -7.52
N ALA A 85 8.64 10.15 -7.23
CA ALA A 85 7.76 9.55 -8.23
C ALA A 85 6.73 10.56 -8.81
N LEU A 86 6.32 11.55 -8.01
CA LEU A 86 5.38 12.60 -8.43
C LEU A 86 6.06 13.77 -9.17
N ARG A 87 7.40 13.88 -9.13
CA ARG A 87 8.09 14.93 -9.86
C ARG A 87 7.83 14.79 -11.36
N PRO A 88 7.55 15.90 -12.06
CA PRO A 88 7.49 15.88 -13.52
C PRO A 88 8.77 15.25 -14.10
N LEU A 89 8.61 14.41 -15.12
CA LEU A 89 9.74 13.88 -15.87
C LEU A 89 10.49 15.07 -16.51
N ASP A 90 11.73 15.32 -16.08
CA ASP A 90 12.62 16.28 -16.71
C ASP A 90 13.07 15.74 -18.07
N LEU A 91 12.23 15.93 -19.09
CA LEU A 91 12.52 15.57 -20.47
C LEU A 91 13.58 16.53 -21.03
N LYS A 92 14.85 16.10 -21.00
CA LYS A 92 15.94 16.80 -21.68
C LYS A 92 15.88 16.50 -23.17
N PHE A 93 15.34 17.44 -23.96
CA PHE A 93 15.44 17.37 -25.42
C PHE A 93 16.86 17.77 -25.83
N THR A 94 17.66 16.80 -26.26
CA THR A 94 18.91 17.07 -26.98
C THR A 94 18.56 17.60 -28.36
N ALA A 95 18.95 18.83 -28.67
CA ALA A 95 18.86 19.36 -30.02
C ALA A 95 19.74 18.51 -30.94
N VAL A 96 19.13 17.84 -31.92
CA VAL A 96 19.85 17.17 -32.99
C VAL A 96 20.43 18.27 -33.88
N SER A 97 21.76 18.34 -33.95
CA SER A 97 22.50 19.27 -34.85
C SER A 97 22.64 18.67 -36.24
#